data_AF-F3GJM3-F1
#
_entry.id   AF-F3GJM3-F1
#
_cell.length_a   1.000
_cell.length_b   1.000
_cell.length_c   1.000
_cell.angle_alpha   90.00
_cell.angle_beta   90.00
_cell.angle_gamma   90.00
#
_symmetry.space_group_name_H-M   'P 1'
#
loop_
_entity.id
_entity.type
_entity.pdbx_description
1 polymer ?
#
loop_
_entity_poly.entity_id
_entity_poly.type
_entity_poly.pdbx_seq_one_letter_code
_entity_poly.pdbx_strand_id
1 'polypeptide(L)'
;CENAPSHNTFEQLNLHHNMGPGLFIQNGGYNLVLNTDSHHNYDPYTSNGAGQSADGFGAHIKAGHPGNVFRGCRAWANSDDGFDLINAFSPVTIESSWAWQQGYLPGTRTKLEAGNGNGIKAGGYGGKYVPDGVKHIVRNSVAFDNKSAGFYANHHTLALDFINNTAFSNGVNYNMAGIAPDGSLIPLGNLSNNIAYKGRLTVNTEGLDMAHNSWTLPTPVTDADFEDVSETGWDAPRQPDGSLPVLRSFHLRAG
;
A
#
# COMPACT_ATOMS: atom_id res chain seq x y z
N CYS A 1 -7.03 24.66 19.47
CA CYS A 1 -8.00 23.55 19.40
C CYS A 1 -7.77 22.83 18.08
N GLU A 2 -6.82 21.89 18.02
CA GLU A 2 -6.73 21.04 16.83
C GLU A 2 -7.85 20.02 16.94
N ASN A 3 -8.89 20.18 16.12
CA ASN A 3 -9.88 19.12 15.97
C ASN A 3 -9.14 17.88 15.47
N ALA A 4 -9.24 16.78 16.23
CA ALA A 4 -8.75 15.47 15.85
C ALA A 4 -10.00 14.58 15.62
N PRO A 5 -10.65 14.68 14.44
CA PRO A 5 -11.91 13.98 14.18
C PRO A 5 -11.69 12.48 14.35
N SER A 6 -12.45 11.88 15.25
CA SER A 6 -12.27 10.51 15.67
C SER A 6 -13.60 9.77 15.62
N HIS A 7 -13.57 8.44 15.48
CA HIS A 7 -14.77 7.58 15.42
C HIS A 7 -15.70 7.87 14.24
N ASN A 8 -15.15 8.26 13.08
CA ASN A 8 -15.91 8.45 11.85
C ASN A 8 -15.83 7.22 10.95
N THR A 9 -16.85 7.02 10.14
CA THR A 9 -16.84 6.06 9.04
C THR A 9 -16.98 6.80 7.71
N PHE A 10 -16.03 6.56 6.81
CA PHE A 10 -16.05 7.00 5.42
C PHE A 10 -16.28 5.77 4.56
N GLU A 11 -17.51 5.59 4.09
CA GLU A 11 -17.93 4.34 3.45
C GLU A 11 -18.41 4.57 2.01
N GLN A 12 -18.00 3.66 1.10
CA GLN A 12 -18.49 3.61 -0.28
C GLN A 12 -18.32 4.93 -1.05
N LEU A 13 -17.24 5.67 -0.74
CA LEU A 13 -16.88 6.87 -1.47
C LEU A 13 -16.14 6.51 -2.76
N ASN A 14 -16.25 7.37 -3.77
CA ASN A 14 -15.47 7.29 -4.99
C ASN A 14 -14.74 8.63 -5.22
N LEU A 15 -13.44 8.65 -4.97
CA LEU A 15 -12.64 9.86 -4.79
C LEU A 15 -11.58 9.95 -5.89
N HIS A 16 -11.91 10.66 -6.97
CA HIS A 16 -11.11 10.60 -8.18
C HIS A 16 -10.92 11.93 -8.90
N HIS A 17 -9.88 12.00 -9.74
CA HIS A 17 -9.55 13.17 -10.55
C HIS A 17 -9.32 14.45 -9.72
N ASN A 18 -8.79 14.28 -8.50
CA ASN A 18 -8.40 15.36 -7.62
C ASN A 18 -6.95 15.80 -7.88
N MET A 19 -6.66 17.07 -7.63
CA MET A 19 -5.30 17.61 -7.58
C MET A 19 -4.74 17.50 -6.16
N GLY A 20 -4.63 16.28 -5.67
CA GLY A 20 -4.26 15.95 -4.30
C GLY A 20 -4.73 14.54 -3.94
N PRO A 21 -4.55 14.11 -2.68
CA PRO A 21 -4.98 12.79 -2.27
C PRO A 21 -6.51 12.66 -2.34
N GLY A 22 -7.01 11.44 -2.59
CA GLY A 22 -8.45 11.20 -2.56
C GLY A 22 -9.03 11.37 -1.16
N LEU A 23 -8.43 10.70 -0.16
CA LEU A 23 -8.76 10.89 1.25
C LEU A 23 -7.48 10.96 2.09
N PHE A 24 -7.45 11.93 3.01
CA PHE A 24 -6.27 12.18 3.84
C PHE A 24 -6.64 12.36 5.33
N ILE A 25 -6.15 11.45 6.18
CA ILE A 25 -6.30 11.53 7.64
C ILE A 25 -5.09 12.25 8.21
N GLN A 26 -5.20 13.56 8.39
CA GLN A 26 -4.14 14.40 8.98
C GLN A 26 -3.98 14.19 10.49
N ASN A 27 -5.07 13.86 11.19
CA ASN A 27 -5.05 13.57 12.63
C ASN A 27 -6.37 12.90 13.07
N GLY A 28 -6.44 12.43 14.32
CA GLY A 28 -7.61 11.75 14.88
C GLY A 28 -7.49 10.22 14.85
N GLY A 29 -8.24 9.55 15.72
CA GLY A 29 -8.15 8.11 15.94
C GLY A 29 -9.46 7.38 15.64
N TYR A 30 -9.39 6.06 15.51
CA TYR A 30 -10.57 5.21 15.34
C TYR A 30 -11.46 5.56 14.14
N ASN A 31 -10.89 6.14 13.07
CA ASN A 31 -11.64 6.36 11.84
C ASN A 31 -11.55 5.11 10.95
N LEU A 32 -12.67 4.75 10.34
CA LEU A 32 -12.77 3.64 9.41
C LEU A 32 -13.02 4.19 8.00
N VAL A 33 -12.11 3.91 7.08
CA VAL A 33 -12.33 4.09 5.63
C VAL A 33 -12.69 2.73 5.06
N LEU A 34 -13.95 2.56 4.67
CA LEU A 34 -14.54 1.29 4.31
C LEU A 34 -14.99 1.28 2.85
N ASN A 35 -14.64 0.24 2.09
CA ASN A 35 -15.20 -0.01 0.77
C ASN A 35 -15.11 1.20 -0.17
N THR A 36 -14.02 1.97 -0.06
CA THR A 36 -13.85 3.25 -0.76
C THR A 36 -12.84 3.13 -1.89
N ASP A 37 -13.13 3.80 -3.00
CA ASP A 37 -12.28 3.88 -4.17
C ASP A 37 -11.58 5.23 -4.24
N SER A 38 -10.29 5.24 -4.55
CA SER A 38 -9.55 6.46 -4.85
C SER A 38 -8.66 6.29 -6.08
N HIS A 39 -8.94 7.04 -7.13
CA HIS A 39 -8.29 6.77 -8.41
C HIS A 39 -8.08 7.98 -9.30
N HIS A 40 -7.13 7.86 -10.22
CA HIS A 40 -6.87 8.90 -11.24
C HIS A 40 -6.59 10.28 -10.65
N ASN A 41 -6.07 10.35 -9.42
CA ASN A 41 -5.70 11.61 -8.80
C ASN A 41 -4.31 12.03 -9.30
N TYR A 42 -4.16 13.31 -9.64
CA TYR A 42 -2.92 13.87 -10.16
C TYR A 42 -2.87 15.37 -9.92
N ASP A 43 -1.83 15.80 -9.21
CA ASP A 43 -1.49 17.22 -9.07
C ASP A 43 -0.26 17.58 -9.94
N PRO A 44 -0.45 18.18 -11.12
CA PRO A 44 0.66 18.64 -11.96
C PRO A 44 1.39 19.87 -11.40
N TYR A 45 0.85 20.53 -10.37
CA TYR A 45 1.31 21.80 -9.84
C TYR A 45 1.86 21.72 -8.42
N THR A 46 1.90 20.54 -7.81
CA THR A 46 2.47 20.37 -6.48
C THR A 46 3.93 20.85 -6.42
N SER A 47 4.31 21.41 -5.28
CA SER A 47 5.59 22.10 -5.10
C SER A 47 6.81 21.18 -5.06
N ASN A 48 6.60 19.88 -4.85
CA ASN A 48 7.66 18.86 -4.78
C ASN A 48 7.85 18.09 -6.10
N GLY A 49 7.12 18.45 -7.15
CA GLY A 49 7.27 17.92 -8.51
C GLY A 49 6.00 17.25 -9.01
N ALA A 50 5.69 17.45 -10.29
CA ALA A 50 4.42 17.06 -10.90
C ALA A 50 4.05 15.60 -10.58
N GLY A 51 2.98 15.44 -9.79
CA GLY A 51 2.41 14.16 -9.40
C GLY A 51 2.89 13.58 -8.08
N GLN A 52 3.78 14.23 -7.32
CA GLN A 52 4.33 13.72 -6.05
C GLN A 52 3.48 14.09 -4.81
N SER A 53 2.17 14.27 -4.95
CA SER A 53 1.29 14.60 -3.82
C SER A 53 -0.15 14.11 -3.97
N ALA A 54 -0.42 13.32 -5.01
CA ALA A 54 -1.76 12.78 -5.25
C ALA A 54 -1.75 11.28 -5.02
N ASP A 55 -1.77 10.91 -3.74
CA ASP A 55 -1.98 9.53 -3.30
C ASP A 55 -3.44 9.10 -3.47
N GLY A 56 -3.73 7.81 -3.40
CA GLY A 56 -5.10 7.35 -3.19
C GLY A 56 -5.57 7.71 -1.77
N PHE A 57 -4.85 7.18 -0.79
CA PHE A 57 -5.15 7.33 0.63
C PHE A 57 -3.90 7.73 1.42
N GLY A 58 -4.03 8.73 2.29
CA GLY A 58 -2.95 9.14 3.20
C GLY A 58 -3.40 9.14 4.65
N ALA A 59 -2.50 8.78 5.57
CA ALA A 59 -2.74 8.91 7.01
C ALA A 59 -1.47 9.30 7.76
N HIS A 60 -1.32 10.58 8.07
CA HIS A 60 -0.14 11.16 8.73
C HIS A 60 -0.51 11.63 10.13
N ILE A 61 -0.75 10.67 11.03
CA ILE A 61 -1.45 10.89 12.31
C ILE A 61 -0.45 11.16 13.45
N LYS A 62 -0.77 12.06 14.37
CA LYS A 62 0.07 12.31 15.56
C LYS A 62 0.03 11.13 16.55
N ALA A 63 0.94 11.10 17.52
CA ALA A 63 0.93 10.10 18.58
C ALA A 63 -0.36 10.18 19.43
N GLY A 64 -0.82 9.03 19.95
CA GLY A 64 -2.00 8.96 20.83
C GLY A 64 -3.35 8.90 20.12
N HIS A 65 -3.38 8.65 18.82
CA HIS A 65 -4.59 8.57 17.99
C HIS A 65 -4.66 7.23 17.21
N PRO A 66 -4.73 6.08 17.90
CA PRO A 66 -4.69 4.77 17.26
C PRO A 66 -6.02 4.43 16.57
N GLY A 67 -6.05 3.28 15.89
CA GLY A 67 -7.29 2.63 15.47
C GLY A 67 -7.83 3.09 14.11
N ASN A 68 -7.06 3.87 13.35
CA ASN A 68 -7.44 4.18 11.98
C ASN A 68 -7.25 2.95 11.08
N VAL A 69 -8.25 2.65 10.26
CA VAL A 69 -8.29 1.46 9.41
C VAL A 69 -8.75 1.82 8.00
N PHE A 70 -8.02 1.33 6.99
CA PHE A 70 -8.48 1.27 5.60
C PHE A 70 -8.85 -0.18 5.29
N ARG A 71 -10.13 -0.44 4.96
CA ARG A 71 -10.67 -1.79 4.75
C ARG A 71 -11.46 -1.86 3.44
N GLY A 72 -11.18 -2.85 2.59
CA GLY A 72 -11.95 -3.03 1.35
C GLY A 72 -11.71 -1.92 0.33
N CYS A 73 -10.63 -1.15 0.49
CA CYS A 73 -10.34 0.02 -0.33
C CYS A 73 -9.64 -0.36 -1.63
N ARG A 74 -9.84 0.43 -2.69
CA ARG A 74 -9.07 0.29 -3.93
C ARG A 74 -8.41 1.62 -4.28
N ALA A 75 -7.12 1.59 -4.56
CA ALA A 75 -6.36 2.73 -5.06
C ALA A 75 -5.77 2.41 -6.42
N TRP A 76 -6.05 3.22 -7.46
CA TRP A 76 -5.42 2.97 -8.75
C TRP A 76 -5.21 4.19 -9.62
N ALA A 77 -4.18 4.12 -10.47
CA ALA A 77 -3.82 5.19 -11.39
C ALA A 77 -3.64 6.56 -10.68
N ASN A 78 -3.26 6.58 -9.40
CA ASN A 78 -2.88 7.82 -8.74
C ASN A 78 -1.41 8.14 -9.03
N SER A 79 -1.09 9.42 -9.17
CA SER A 79 0.20 9.85 -9.67
C SER A 79 1.35 9.63 -8.70
N ASP A 80 1.08 9.52 -7.40
CA ASP A 80 2.09 9.23 -6.37
C ASP A 80 1.98 7.79 -5.84
N ASP A 81 1.36 7.54 -4.69
CA ASP A 81 1.21 6.20 -4.11
C ASP A 81 -0.26 5.78 -3.94
N GLY A 82 -0.51 4.49 -3.72
CA GLY A 82 -1.86 3.98 -3.44
C GLY A 82 -2.29 4.32 -2.01
N PHE A 83 -1.41 3.97 -1.08
CA PHE A 83 -1.53 4.26 0.34
C PHE A 83 -0.20 4.81 0.85
N ASP A 84 -0.22 5.95 1.55
CA ASP A 84 0.96 6.55 2.20
C ASP A 84 0.72 6.72 3.71
N LEU A 85 1.56 6.08 4.52
CA LEU A 85 1.57 6.13 5.98
C LEU A 85 2.81 6.85 6.54
N ILE A 86 3.54 7.61 5.72
CA ILE A 86 4.71 8.34 6.17
C ILE A 86 4.34 9.33 7.29
N ASN A 87 5.22 9.49 8.27
CA ASN A 87 5.02 10.36 9.42
C ASN A 87 3.77 10.05 10.26
N ALA A 88 3.28 8.81 10.22
CA ALA A 88 2.30 8.33 11.18
C ALA A 88 2.99 7.94 12.50
N PHE A 89 2.56 8.56 13.59
CA PHE A 89 2.98 8.28 14.96
C PHE A 89 1.91 7.52 15.76
N SER A 90 0.85 7.07 15.09
CA SER A 90 -0.14 6.15 15.63
C SER A 90 -0.34 4.97 14.67
N PRO A 91 -0.51 3.73 15.18
CA PRO A 91 -0.71 2.56 14.33
C PRO A 91 -1.89 2.71 13.37
N VAL A 92 -1.69 2.23 12.15
CA VAL A 92 -2.70 2.19 11.07
C VAL A 92 -2.74 0.77 10.52
N THR A 93 -3.94 0.27 10.26
CA THR A 93 -4.15 -1.02 9.57
C THR A 93 -4.68 -0.78 8.17
N ILE A 94 -4.04 -1.38 7.18
CA ILE A 94 -4.58 -1.51 5.82
C ILE A 94 -4.91 -2.99 5.63
N GLU A 95 -6.19 -3.29 5.35
CA GLU A 95 -6.63 -4.68 5.21
C GLU A 95 -7.60 -4.88 4.06
N SER A 96 -7.52 -6.05 3.43
CA SER A 96 -8.41 -6.43 2.33
C SER A 96 -8.53 -5.35 1.26
N SER A 97 -7.41 -4.71 0.90
CA SER A 97 -7.38 -3.53 0.04
C SER A 97 -6.45 -3.72 -1.16
N TRP A 98 -6.72 -3.05 -2.27
CA TRP A 98 -6.01 -3.23 -3.53
C TRP A 98 -5.32 -1.94 -3.98
N ALA A 99 -4.10 -2.04 -4.52
CA ALA A 99 -3.34 -0.91 -5.03
C ALA A 99 -2.62 -1.24 -6.36
N TRP A 100 -2.96 -0.56 -7.46
CA TRP A 100 -2.31 -0.84 -8.75
C TRP A 100 -2.11 0.39 -9.62
N GLN A 101 -1.12 0.33 -10.52
CA GLN A 101 -0.82 1.40 -11.48
C GLN A 101 -0.50 2.75 -10.82
N GLN A 102 0.17 2.73 -9.67
CA GLN A 102 0.61 3.95 -9.00
C GLN A 102 1.89 4.51 -9.64
N GLY A 103 2.01 5.84 -9.68
CA GLY A 103 3.22 6.52 -10.16
C GLY A 103 3.24 6.83 -11.66
N TYR A 104 2.14 6.58 -12.36
CA TYR A 104 1.99 6.84 -13.79
C TYR A 104 1.09 8.05 -14.03
N LEU A 105 1.18 8.65 -15.21
CA LEU A 105 0.16 9.59 -15.68
C LEU A 105 -1.19 8.83 -15.69
N PRO A 106 -2.24 9.32 -15.00
CA PRO A 106 -3.49 8.58 -14.82
C PRO A 106 -4.06 7.97 -16.09
N GLY A 107 -4.50 6.71 -16.01
CA GLY A 107 -5.06 5.96 -17.13
C GLY A 107 -4.04 5.50 -18.18
N THR A 108 -2.74 5.68 -17.93
CA THR A 108 -1.66 5.28 -18.85
C THR A 108 -0.56 4.53 -18.13
N ARG A 109 0.45 4.05 -18.89
CA ARG A 109 1.71 3.52 -18.35
C ARG A 109 2.90 4.46 -18.53
N THR A 110 2.64 5.73 -18.83
CA THR A 110 3.67 6.77 -18.90
C THR A 110 4.13 7.08 -17.48
N LYS A 111 5.39 6.75 -17.14
CA LYS A 111 5.95 7.02 -15.82
C LYS A 111 6.05 8.52 -15.58
N LEU A 112 5.57 8.98 -14.43
CA LEU A 112 5.85 10.33 -13.96
C LEU A 112 7.18 10.32 -13.20
N GLU A 113 8.06 11.27 -13.48
CA GLU A 113 9.39 11.28 -12.86
C GLU A 113 9.30 11.55 -11.35
N ALA A 114 8.45 12.49 -10.93
CA ALA A 114 8.38 12.93 -9.53
C ALA A 114 7.49 12.04 -8.65
N GLY A 115 6.43 11.42 -9.20
CA GLY A 115 5.62 10.46 -8.44
C GLY A 115 6.48 9.29 -7.95
N ASN A 116 6.23 8.74 -6.78
CA ASN A 116 7.00 7.62 -6.24
C ASN A 116 6.53 6.30 -6.86
N GLY A 117 5.22 6.06 -6.86
CA GLY A 117 4.62 4.92 -7.56
C GLY A 117 4.64 3.61 -6.79
N ASN A 118 4.41 3.66 -5.48
CA ASN A 118 4.27 2.48 -4.64
C ASN A 118 2.78 2.13 -4.49
N GLY A 119 2.47 0.84 -4.43
CA GLY A 119 1.14 0.37 -4.09
C GLY A 119 0.78 0.78 -2.66
N ILE A 120 1.53 0.26 -1.69
CA ILE A 120 1.37 0.57 -0.26
C ILE A 120 2.74 0.95 0.32
N LYS A 121 2.92 2.26 0.56
CA LYS A 121 4.04 2.85 1.31
C LYS A 121 3.66 2.87 2.78
N ALA A 122 4.04 1.81 3.49
CA ALA A 122 3.45 1.43 4.77
C ALA A 122 4.01 2.16 6.01
N GLY A 123 4.87 3.16 5.83
CA GLY A 123 5.43 3.91 6.96
C GLY A 123 6.52 4.89 6.55
N GLY A 124 7.53 4.98 7.40
CA GLY A 124 8.68 5.87 7.25
C GLY A 124 8.55 7.23 7.93
N TYR A 125 9.69 7.89 8.12
CA TYR A 125 9.79 9.25 8.70
C TYR A 125 10.70 10.16 7.85
N GLY A 126 10.56 10.06 6.53
CA GLY A 126 11.37 10.83 5.58
C GLY A 126 12.84 10.42 5.57
N GLY A 127 13.14 9.12 5.71
CA GLY A 127 14.50 8.61 5.75
C GLY A 127 15.27 8.98 7.02
N LYS A 128 14.57 9.25 8.12
CA LYS A 128 15.16 9.55 9.44
C LYS A 128 14.81 8.46 10.43
N TYR A 129 15.77 8.13 11.30
CA TYR A 129 15.48 7.27 12.43
C TYR A 129 14.66 8.03 13.49
N VAL A 130 13.61 7.37 13.98
CA VAL A 130 12.65 7.85 14.98
C VAL A 130 12.48 6.72 16.00
N PRO A 131 13.00 6.89 17.24
CA PRO A 131 12.98 5.84 18.28
C PRO A 131 11.58 5.40 18.70
N ASP A 132 10.60 6.30 18.62
CA ASP A 132 9.20 6.13 18.99
C ASP A 132 8.30 5.87 17.77
N GLY A 133 8.87 5.25 16.74
CA GLY A 133 8.10 4.77 15.59
C GLY A 133 7.03 3.75 15.99
N VAL A 134 5.99 3.60 15.16
CA VAL A 134 4.83 2.75 15.46
C VAL A 134 4.68 1.59 14.48
N LYS A 135 4.12 0.48 14.94
CA LYS A 135 3.90 -0.68 14.10
C LYS A 135 2.61 -0.55 13.29
N HIS A 136 2.74 -0.43 11.96
CA HIS A 136 1.65 -0.57 11.00
C HIS A 136 1.46 -2.03 10.58
N ILE A 137 0.25 -2.33 10.11
CA ILE A 137 -0.13 -3.67 9.63
C ILE A 137 -0.74 -3.54 8.25
N VAL A 138 -0.24 -4.34 7.32
CA VAL A 138 -0.82 -4.53 5.98
C VAL A 138 -1.15 -6.00 5.80
N ARG A 139 -2.44 -6.33 5.63
CA ARG A 139 -2.85 -7.73 5.51
C ARG A 139 -3.93 -7.98 4.46
N ASN A 140 -3.97 -9.21 3.96
CA ASN A 140 -5.00 -9.66 3.02
C ASN A 140 -5.15 -8.73 1.79
N SER A 141 -4.10 -8.01 1.44
CA SER A 141 -4.13 -6.93 0.45
C SER A 141 -3.40 -7.33 -0.83
N VAL A 142 -3.73 -6.65 -1.92
CA VAL A 142 -3.15 -6.93 -3.24
C VAL A 142 -2.47 -5.68 -3.78
N ALA A 143 -1.23 -5.79 -4.24
CA ALA A 143 -0.53 -4.69 -4.89
C ALA A 143 0.12 -5.15 -6.19
N PHE A 144 -0.22 -4.54 -7.32
CA PHE A 144 0.34 -4.96 -8.60
C PHE A 144 0.61 -3.84 -9.55
N ASP A 145 1.58 -4.07 -10.44
CA ASP A 145 1.80 -3.20 -11.59
C ASP A 145 2.01 -1.72 -11.21
N ASN A 146 2.56 -1.49 -10.02
CA ASN A 146 2.99 -0.19 -9.56
C ASN A 146 4.37 0.12 -10.10
N LYS A 147 4.64 1.39 -10.44
CA LYS A 147 5.91 1.81 -11.04
C LYS A 147 7.13 1.40 -10.21
N SER A 148 7.00 1.47 -8.88
CA SER A 148 8.03 1.16 -7.89
C SER A 148 7.66 -0.12 -7.12
N ALA A 149 7.39 -0.04 -5.82
CA ALA A 149 7.13 -1.20 -4.99
C ALA A 149 5.64 -1.56 -4.91
N GLY A 150 5.31 -2.85 -4.78
CA GLY A 150 3.97 -3.27 -4.35
C GLY A 150 3.74 -2.91 -2.88
N PHE A 151 4.56 -3.51 -2.00
CA PHE A 151 4.60 -3.24 -0.57
C PHE A 151 5.95 -2.70 -0.15
N TYR A 152 5.97 -1.56 0.55
CA TYR A 152 7.19 -0.85 0.88
C TYR A 152 7.23 -0.42 2.34
N ALA A 153 8.31 -0.78 3.04
CA ALA A 153 8.55 -0.34 4.43
C ALA A 153 8.94 1.15 4.53
N ASN A 154 9.44 1.76 3.46
CA ASN A 154 9.73 3.19 3.38
C ASN A 154 10.71 3.74 4.43
N HIS A 155 11.82 3.05 4.64
CA HIS A 155 12.84 3.44 5.62
C HIS A 155 12.24 3.59 7.01
N HIS A 156 11.31 2.71 7.37
CA HIS A 156 10.73 2.72 8.72
C HIS A 156 11.74 2.23 9.76
N THR A 157 11.48 2.56 11.01
CA THR A 157 12.46 2.47 12.11
C THR A 157 12.34 1.18 12.91
N LEU A 158 11.28 0.41 12.64
CA LEU A 158 11.01 -0.90 13.20
C LEU A 158 10.37 -1.80 12.14
N ALA A 159 10.32 -3.10 12.40
CA ALA A 159 9.70 -4.07 11.51
C ALA A 159 8.17 -3.93 11.48
N LEU A 160 7.62 -3.64 10.29
CA LEU A 160 6.18 -3.61 10.02
C LEU A 160 5.64 -5.01 9.71
N ASP A 161 4.33 -5.21 9.85
CA ASP A 161 3.70 -6.51 9.59
C ASP A 161 3.07 -6.57 8.20
N PHE A 162 3.53 -7.50 7.37
CA PHE A 162 2.98 -7.81 6.05
C PHE A 162 2.49 -9.26 6.04
N ILE A 163 1.18 -9.49 6.04
CA ILE A 163 0.58 -10.80 6.30
C ILE A 163 -0.45 -11.17 5.23
N ASN A 164 -0.36 -12.36 4.65
CA ASN A 164 -1.34 -12.87 3.67
C ASN A 164 -1.57 -11.92 2.48
N ASN A 165 -0.54 -11.19 2.04
CA ASN A 165 -0.66 -10.27 0.91
C ASN A 165 -0.25 -10.94 -0.41
N THR A 166 -0.73 -10.41 -1.52
CA THR A 166 -0.33 -10.84 -2.87
C THR A 166 0.22 -9.64 -3.63
N ALA A 167 1.45 -9.74 -4.14
CA ALA A 167 2.00 -8.74 -5.04
C ALA A 167 2.56 -9.36 -6.31
N PHE A 168 2.29 -8.70 -7.43
CA PHE A 168 2.78 -9.14 -8.72
C PHE A 168 3.05 -8.02 -9.71
N SER A 169 3.99 -8.26 -10.63
CA SER A 169 4.28 -7.37 -11.76
C SER A 169 4.62 -5.92 -11.37
N ASN A 170 4.97 -5.64 -10.10
CA ASN A 170 5.48 -4.34 -9.68
C ASN A 170 6.95 -4.18 -10.11
N GLY A 171 7.49 -2.95 -10.05
CA GLY A 171 8.93 -2.73 -10.13
C GLY A 171 9.71 -3.60 -9.12
N VAL A 172 9.17 -3.74 -7.90
CA VAL A 172 9.49 -4.81 -6.96
C VAL A 172 8.28 -5.15 -6.09
N ASN A 173 8.01 -6.43 -5.80
CA ASN A 173 6.80 -6.80 -5.06
C ASN A 173 6.91 -6.42 -3.58
N TYR A 174 8.01 -6.76 -2.89
CA TYR A 174 8.25 -6.39 -1.49
C TYR A 174 9.60 -5.69 -1.34
N ASN A 175 9.59 -4.44 -0.87
CA ASN A 175 10.79 -3.69 -0.51
C ASN A 175 10.80 -3.40 0.99
N MET A 176 11.65 -4.09 1.74
CA MET A 176 11.69 -3.97 3.20
C MET A 176 12.84 -3.07 3.68
N ALA A 177 13.15 -2.02 2.90
CA ALA A 177 14.12 -1.00 3.33
C ALA A 177 13.63 -0.32 4.62
N GLY A 178 14.34 -0.58 5.71
CA GLY A 178 14.25 0.13 6.97
C GLY A 178 15.46 1.04 7.18
N ILE A 179 15.53 1.66 8.35
CA ILE A 179 16.61 2.55 8.74
C ILE A 179 17.09 2.28 10.16
N ALA A 180 18.40 2.25 10.35
CA ALA A 180 19.05 2.08 11.64
C ALA A 180 19.25 3.43 12.36
N PRO A 181 19.53 3.44 13.68
CA PRO A 181 19.79 4.68 14.43
C PRO A 181 20.91 5.57 13.87
N ASP A 182 21.90 4.98 13.19
CA ASP A 182 23.00 5.70 12.54
C ASP A 182 22.65 6.22 11.12
N GLY A 183 21.42 5.99 10.67
CA GLY A 183 20.93 6.38 9.35
C GLY A 183 21.24 5.39 8.22
N SER A 184 21.91 4.27 8.52
CA SER A 184 22.16 3.24 7.52
C SER A 184 20.90 2.47 7.14
N LEU A 185 20.85 2.02 5.88
CA LEU A 185 19.77 1.15 5.40
C LEU A 185 19.94 -0.24 6.01
N ILE A 186 18.85 -0.75 6.60
CA ILE A 186 18.77 -2.13 7.11
C ILE A 186 17.45 -2.77 6.67
N PRO A 187 17.42 -4.07 6.34
CA PRO A 187 16.16 -4.81 6.19
C PRO A 187 15.33 -4.76 7.47
N LEU A 188 14.05 -4.35 7.37
CA LEU A 188 13.09 -4.40 8.48
C LEU A 188 11.68 -4.80 7.99
N GLY A 189 11.15 -5.89 8.54
CA GLY A 189 9.77 -6.33 8.29
C GLY A 189 9.52 -7.72 8.87
N ASN A 190 8.26 -8.00 9.23
CA ASN A 190 7.79 -9.34 9.54
C ASN A 190 6.87 -9.78 8.39
N LEU A 191 7.29 -10.79 7.63
CA LEU A 191 6.61 -11.22 6.43
C LEU A 191 6.14 -12.65 6.62
N SER A 192 4.83 -12.87 6.58
CA SER A 192 4.27 -14.22 6.67
C SER A 192 3.18 -14.47 5.65
N ASN A 193 3.21 -15.65 5.03
CA ASN A 193 2.18 -16.15 4.10
C ASN A 193 1.93 -15.21 2.90
N ASN A 194 2.93 -14.44 2.48
CA ASN A 194 2.79 -13.53 1.35
C ASN A 194 3.13 -14.22 0.03
N ILE A 195 2.43 -13.82 -1.03
CA ILE A 195 2.75 -14.17 -2.40
C ILE A 195 3.48 -12.99 -3.04
N ALA A 196 4.69 -13.23 -3.52
CA ALA A 196 5.34 -12.44 -4.56
C ALA A 196 5.38 -13.29 -5.83
N TYR A 197 4.91 -12.73 -6.95
CA TYR A 197 4.80 -13.45 -8.21
C TYR A 197 5.04 -12.50 -9.40
N LYS A 198 5.78 -12.90 -10.44
CA LYS A 198 6.17 -12.03 -11.57
C LYS A 198 6.95 -10.75 -11.16
N GLY A 199 7.85 -10.29 -12.03
CA GLY A 199 8.72 -9.15 -11.73
C GLY A 199 9.78 -9.48 -10.67
N ARG A 200 10.33 -8.45 -10.02
CA ARG A 200 11.30 -8.62 -8.93
C ARG A 200 10.56 -8.96 -7.63
N LEU A 201 10.82 -10.13 -7.05
CA LEU A 201 10.07 -10.61 -5.89
C LEU A 201 10.32 -9.78 -4.64
N THR A 202 11.57 -9.64 -4.23
CA THR A 202 11.92 -8.89 -3.02
C THR A 202 13.20 -8.08 -3.17
N VAL A 203 13.39 -7.12 -2.27
CA VAL A 203 14.63 -6.37 -2.05
C VAL A 203 14.69 -5.92 -0.59
N ASN A 204 15.91 -5.84 -0.04
CA ASN A 204 16.16 -5.46 1.36
C ASN A 204 15.45 -6.40 2.34
N THR A 205 15.52 -7.71 2.09
CA THR A 205 14.84 -8.75 2.89
C THR A 205 15.82 -9.74 3.53
N GLU A 206 17.12 -9.53 3.34
CA GLU A 206 18.16 -10.41 3.81
C GLU A 206 18.15 -10.50 5.35
N GLY A 207 18.11 -11.72 5.89
CA GLY A 207 18.14 -11.97 7.33
C GLY A 207 16.83 -11.71 8.07
N LEU A 208 15.75 -11.32 7.38
CA LEU A 208 14.42 -11.20 7.99
C LEU A 208 13.80 -12.56 8.31
N ASP A 209 13.00 -12.61 9.36
CA ASP A 209 12.14 -13.75 9.64
C ASP A 209 10.95 -13.75 8.66
N MET A 210 10.89 -14.81 7.85
CA MET A 210 10.02 -14.90 6.68
C MET A 210 9.38 -16.29 6.61
N ALA A 211 8.25 -16.47 7.28
CA ALA A 211 7.55 -17.75 7.32
C ALA A 211 6.57 -17.90 6.14
N HIS A 212 6.64 -19.01 5.42
CA HIS A 212 5.64 -19.43 4.42
C HIS A 212 5.37 -18.41 3.30
N ASN A 213 6.32 -17.54 2.98
CA ASN A 213 6.20 -16.64 1.83
C ASN A 213 6.58 -17.40 0.54
N SER A 214 5.96 -17.07 -0.60
CA SER A 214 6.16 -17.81 -1.85
C SER A 214 7.62 -17.95 -2.28
N TRP A 215 8.45 -16.93 -2.02
CA TRP A 215 9.88 -16.91 -2.35
C TRP A 215 10.76 -17.70 -1.38
N THR A 216 10.18 -18.21 -0.29
CA THR A 216 10.86 -19.09 0.70
C THR A 216 10.49 -20.56 0.51
N LEU A 217 9.49 -20.86 -0.34
CA LEU A 217 9.05 -22.21 -0.61
C LEU A 217 10.01 -22.92 -1.57
N PRO A 218 10.14 -24.26 -1.49
CA PRO A 218 11.03 -25.03 -2.37
C PRO A 218 10.56 -25.03 -3.84
N THR A 219 9.25 -24.88 -4.06
CA THR A 219 8.65 -24.86 -5.39
C THR A 219 8.28 -23.42 -5.75
N PRO A 220 8.73 -22.90 -6.90
CA PRO A 220 8.35 -21.57 -7.35
C PRO A 220 6.85 -21.52 -7.69
N VAL A 221 6.23 -20.37 -7.44
CA VAL A 221 4.85 -20.09 -7.86
C VAL A 221 4.80 -19.88 -9.37
N THR A 222 3.78 -20.45 -10.01
CA THR A 222 3.53 -20.45 -11.45
C THR A 222 2.10 -20.00 -11.76
N ASP A 223 1.79 -19.74 -13.04
CA ASP A 223 0.40 -19.43 -13.43
C ASP A 223 -0.58 -20.58 -13.10
N ALA A 224 -0.09 -21.83 -13.04
CA ALA A 224 -0.92 -23.01 -12.77
C ALA A 224 -1.44 -23.07 -11.32
N ASP A 225 -0.82 -22.33 -10.41
CA ASP A 225 -1.23 -22.28 -9.00
C ASP A 225 -2.47 -21.39 -8.80
N PHE A 226 -2.83 -20.56 -9.80
CA PHE A 226 -3.95 -19.64 -9.72
C PHE A 226 -5.12 -20.05 -10.61
N GLU A 227 -6.34 -19.75 -10.17
CA GLU A 227 -7.55 -19.96 -10.97
C GLU A 227 -7.51 -19.16 -12.27
N ASP A 228 -7.02 -17.92 -12.17
CA ASP A 228 -6.82 -16.96 -13.25
C ASP A 228 -5.67 -16.02 -12.89
N VAL A 229 -5.01 -15.43 -13.89
CA VAL A 229 -3.88 -14.50 -13.71
C VAL A 229 -4.09 -13.17 -14.44
N SER A 230 -5.36 -12.80 -14.70
CA SER A 230 -5.70 -11.55 -15.37
C SER A 230 -5.33 -10.35 -14.50
N GLU A 231 -4.62 -9.40 -15.10
CA GLU A 231 -4.33 -8.09 -14.52
C GLU A 231 -5.38 -7.03 -14.92
N THR A 232 -6.44 -7.44 -15.62
CA THR A 232 -7.56 -6.59 -16.05
C THR A 232 -8.86 -6.96 -15.32
N GLY A 233 -9.79 -6.01 -15.19
CA GLY A 233 -11.08 -6.22 -14.51
C GLY A 233 -11.08 -5.98 -13.00
N TRP A 234 -9.95 -5.56 -12.42
CA TRP A 234 -9.82 -5.20 -11.00
C TRP A 234 -10.59 -3.91 -10.63
N ASP A 235 -10.92 -3.11 -11.64
CA ASP A 235 -11.78 -1.93 -11.58
C ASP A 235 -13.27 -2.25 -11.78
N ALA A 236 -13.65 -3.53 -11.87
CA ALA A 236 -15.05 -3.94 -11.99
C ALA A 236 -15.93 -3.28 -10.90
N PRO A 237 -17.22 -3.03 -11.17
CA PRO A 237 -18.14 -2.47 -10.19
C PRO A 237 -18.11 -3.26 -8.87
N ARG A 238 -18.16 -2.54 -7.75
CA ARG A 238 -18.35 -3.15 -6.43
C ARG A 238 -19.66 -3.93 -6.39
N GLN A 239 -19.74 -4.87 -5.44
CA GLN A 239 -20.99 -5.56 -5.14
C GLN A 239 -22.04 -4.57 -4.60
N PRO A 240 -23.34 -4.91 -4.60
CA PRO A 240 -24.40 -4.03 -4.11
C PRO A 240 -24.24 -3.56 -2.65
N ASP A 241 -23.50 -4.31 -1.83
CA ASP A 241 -23.20 -3.97 -0.42
C ASP A 241 -21.91 -3.15 -0.27
N GLY A 242 -21.30 -2.72 -1.38
CA GLY A 242 -20.04 -1.99 -1.42
C GLY A 242 -18.79 -2.87 -1.33
N SER A 243 -18.93 -4.17 -1.05
CA SER A 243 -17.78 -5.07 -1.00
C SER A 243 -17.06 -5.16 -2.35
N LEU A 244 -15.78 -5.56 -2.30
CA LEU A 244 -14.96 -5.72 -3.49
C LEU A 244 -15.60 -6.71 -4.49
N PRO A 245 -15.40 -6.51 -5.80
CA PRO A 245 -15.89 -7.46 -6.79
C PRO A 245 -15.29 -8.85 -6.55
N VAL A 246 -16.09 -9.90 -6.78
CA VAL A 246 -15.60 -11.29 -6.72
C VAL A 246 -14.80 -11.57 -7.99
N LEU A 247 -13.48 -11.60 -7.85
CA LEU A 247 -12.55 -11.93 -8.93
C LEU A 247 -12.05 -13.36 -8.75
N ARG A 248 -11.71 -14.01 -9.86
CA ARG A 248 -10.96 -15.27 -9.85
C ARG A 248 -9.46 -15.04 -9.93
N SER A 249 -9.08 -13.86 -10.41
CA SER A 249 -7.70 -13.46 -10.66
C SER A 249 -6.88 -13.53 -9.38
N PHE A 250 -5.79 -14.29 -9.42
CA PHE A 250 -4.85 -14.53 -8.32
C PHE A 250 -5.45 -15.19 -7.07
N HIS A 251 -6.61 -15.85 -7.19
CA HIS A 251 -7.04 -16.85 -6.21
C HIS A 251 -6.29 -18.16 -6.44
N LEU A 252 -5.79 -18.78 -5.37
CA LEU A 252 -5.12 -20.08 -5.45
C LEU A 252 -6.13 -21.16 -5.85
N ARG A 253 -5.73 -22.07 -6.76
CA ARG A 253 -6.53 -23.28 -7.04
C ARG A 253 -6.54 -24.18 -5.80
N ALA A 254 -7.65 -24.88 -5.61
CA ALA A 254 -7.67 -26.02 -4.71
C ALA A 254 -6.69 -27.10 -5.25
N GLY A 255 -5.78 -27.55 -4.38
CA GLY A 255 -4.82 -28.60 -4.67
C GLY A 255 -5.43 -30.00 -4.69
#